data_AF-A0AA86TWV0-F1
#
_entry.id   AF-A0AA86TWV0-F1
#
_cell.length_a   1.000
_cell.length_b   1.000
_cell.length_c   1.000
_cell.angle_alpha   90.00
_cell.angle_beta   90.00
_cell.angle_gamma   90.00
#
_symmetry.space_group_name_H-M   'P 1'
#
loop_
_entity.id
_entity.type
_entity.pdbx_description
1 polymer ?
#
loop_
_entity_poly.entity_id
_entity_poly.type
_entity_poly.pdbx_seq_one_letter_code
_entity_poly.pdbx_strand_id
1 'polypeptide(L)'
;MRTQLKELLLDNCVKLQEIHSVMHNINQMNLKVRKNMHVKWSDQEDQLMDVALLLFGKNYSVISKIVVSKTPAQVYQRLRYLKGKDSILQTELQYE
;
A
#
# COMPACT_ATOMS: atom_id res chain seq x y z
N MET A 1 -3.04 -25.14 51.85
CA MET A 1 -2.00 -24.82 50.85
C MET A 1 -2.38 -25.21 49.39
N ARG A 2 -3.68 -25.36 49.06
CA ARG A 2 -4.14 -25.87 47.74
C ARG A 2 -4.82 -24.80 46.86
N THR A 3 -5.00 -23.59 47.39
CA THR A 3 -5.74 -22.48 46.78
C THR A 3 -4.84 -21.59 45.91
N GLN A 4 -3.63 -21.31 46.38
CA GLN A 4 -2.66 -20.45 45.68
C GLN A 4 -2.24 -20.98 44.29
N LEU A 5 -2.15 -22.30 44.12
CA LEU A 5 -1.76 -22.89 42.82
C LEU A 5 -2.88 -22.74 41.77
N LYS A 6 -4.15 -22.79 42.19
CA LYS A 6 -5.31 -22.65 41.30
C LYS A 6 -5.50 -21.21 40.84
N GLU A 7 -5.30 -20.26 41.75
CA GLU A 7 -5.35 -18.81 41.45
C GLU A 7 -4.23 -18.44 40.47
N LEU A 8 -3.01 -18.91 40.70
CA LEU A 8 -1.88 -18.68 39.79
C LEU A 8 -2.10 -19.28 38.39
N LEU A 9 -2.71 -20.47 38.31
CA LEU A 9 -3.07 -21.11 37.04
C LEU A 9 -4.17 -20.35 36.29
N LEU A 10 -5.15 -19.79 37.02
CA LEU A 10 -6.23 -19.00 36.43
C LEU A 10 -5.70 -17.66 35.88
N ASP A 11 -4.86 -16.97 36.63
CA ASP A 11 -4.25 -15.69 36.22
C ASP A 11 -3.39 -15.84 34.97
N ASN A 12 -2.63 -16.94 34.86
CA ASN A 12 -1.85 -17.23 33.66
C ASN A 12 -2.74 -17.54 32.45
N CYS A 13 -3.89 -18.18 32.66
CA CYS A 13 -4.84 -18.48 31.60
C CYS A 13 -5.51 -17.21 31.06
N VAL A 14 -5.88 -16.27 31.94
CA VAL A 14 -6.44 -14.96 31.55
C VAL A 14 -5.42 -14.14 30.75
N LYS A 15 -4.17 -14.07 31.20
CA LYS A 15 -3.09 -13.37 30.47
C LYS A 15 -2.86 -13.95 29.06
N LEU A 16 -2.92 -15.28 28.92
CA LEU A 16 -2.80 -15.92 27.60
C LEU A 16 -3.97 -15.59 26.67
N GLN A 17 -5.19 -15.49 27.20
CA GLN A 17 -6.37 -15.09 26.43
C GLN A 17 -6.29 -13.63 25.96
N GLU A 18 -5.79 -12.74 26.81
CA GLU A 18 -5.55 -11.34 26.47
C GLU A 18 -4.50 -11.21 25.34
N ILE A 19 -3.38 -11.95 25.44
CA ILE A 19 -2.34 -11.97 24.40
C ILE A 19 -2.91 -12.47 23.05
N HIS A 20 -3.69 -13.54 23.05
CA HIS A 20 -4.32 -14.04 21.83
C HIS A 20 -5.30 -13.03 21.21
N SER A 21 -6.07 -12.32 22.04
CA SER A 21 -6.98 -11.26 21.58
C SER A 21 -6.22 -10.10 20.94
N VAL A 22 -5.14 -9.63 21.59
CA VAL A 22 -4.26 -8.57 21.06
C VAL A 22 -3.63 -9.00 19.73
N MET A 23 -3.11 -10.22 19.65
CA MET A 23 -2.50 -10.76 18.43
C MET A 23 -3.50 -10.83 17.26
N HIS A 24 -4.74 -11.24 17.55
CA HIS A 24 -5.82 -11.27 16.56
C HIS A 24 -6.16 -9.88 16.05
N ASN A 25 -6.25 -8.88 16.94
CA ASN A 25 -6.53 -7.49 16.58
C ASN A 25 -5.42 -6.87 15.73
N ILE A 26 -4.15 -7.10 16.08
CA ILE A 26 -2.99 -6.65 15.28
C ILE A 26 -3.03 -7.24 13.87
N ASN A 27 -3.35 -8.53 13.74
CA ASN A 27 -3.47 -9.17 12.44
C ASN A 27 -4.62 -8.59 11.61
N GLN A 28 -5.77 -8.30 12.23
CA GLN A 28 -6.89 -7.63 11.54
C GLN A 28 -6.52 -6.22 11.07
N MET A 29 -5.83 -5.44 11.89
CA MET A 29 -5.37 -4.09 11.52
C MET A 29 -4.38 -4.15 10.35
N ASN A 30 -3.40 -5.06 10.39
CA ASN A 30 -2.43 -5.26 9.31
C ASN A 30 -3.09 -5.68 7.99
N LEU A 31 -4.13 -6.51 8.04
CA LEU A 31 -4.90 -6.90 6.85
C LEU A 31 -5.73 -5.73 6.28
N LYS A 32 -6.25 -4.84 7.13
CA LYS A 32 -6.97 -3.63 6.69
C LYS A 32 -6.04 -2.60 6.06
N VAL A 33 -4.86 -2.36 6.63
CA VAL A 33 -3.85 -1.44 6.06
C VAL A 33 -3.43 -1.86 4.65
N ARG A 34 -3.27 -3.17 4.41
CA ARG A 34 -2.90 -3.70 3.09
C ARG A 34 -3.98 -3.52 2.02
N LYS A 35 -5.27 -3.47 2.40
CA LYS A 35 -6.40 -3.38 1.46
C LYS A 35 -6.72 -1.95 1.00
N ASN A 36 -6.28 -0.92 1.72
CA ASN A 36 -6.59 0.48 1.40
C ASN A 36 -5.49 1.22 0.61
N MET A 37 -4.50 0.51 0.04
CA MET A 37 -3.48 1.11 -0.85
C MET A 37 -4.00 1.43 -2.27
N HIS A 38 -5.26 1.83 -2.41
CA HIS A 38 -5.67 2.66 -3.54
C HIS A 38 -5.21 4.10 -3.28
N VAL A 39 -3.90 4.30 -3.16
CA VAL A 39 -3.32 5.64 -2.97
C VAL A 39 -3.57 6.41 -4.26
N LYS A 40 -4.41 7.44 -4.17
CA LYS A 40 -4.68 8.39 -5.26
C LYS A 40 -3.35 8.94 -5.77
N TRP A 41 -3.16 8.98 -7.09
CA TRP A 41 -2.02 9.64 -7.70
C TRP A 41 -2.20 11.15 -7.63
N SER A 42 -1.17 11.85 -7.17
CA SER A 42 -1.10 13.31 -7.21
C SER A 42 -0.35 13.78 -8.46
N ASP A 43 -0.58 15.03 -8.87
CA ASP A 43 0.08 15.61 -10.03
C ASP A 43 1.61 15.67 -9.84
N GLN A 44 2.07 15.89 -8.61
CA GLN A 44 3.50 15.86 -8.27
C GLN A 44 4.10 14.45 -8.47
N GLU A 45 3.35 13.39 -8.14
CA GLU A 45 3.80 12.01 -8.35
C GLU A 45 3.86 11.67 -9.84
N ASP A 46 2.93 12.18 -10.65
CA ASP A 46 3.00 12.04 -12.11
C ASP A 46 4.22 12.80 -12.68
N GLN A 47 4.48 14.04 -12.23
CA GLN A 47 5.66 14.80 -12.65
C GLN A 47 6.97 14.09 -12.27
N LEU A 48 7.08 13.57 -11.05
CA LEU A 48 8.25 12.79 -10.62
C LEU A 48 8.41 11.52 -11.47
N MET A 49 7.30 10.87 -11.81
CA MET A 49 7.31 9.70 -12.68
C MET A 49 7.78 10.04 -14.10
N ASP A 50 7.34 11.16 -14.67
CA ASP A 50 7.76 11.64 -16.00
C ASP A 50 9.26 11.96 -16.05
N VAL A 51 9.76 12.68 -15.04
CA VAL A 51 11.21 12.95 -14.90
C VAL A 51 11.99 11.65 -14.74
N ALA A 52 11.51 10.72 -13.91
CA ALA A 52 12.18 9.44 -13.70
C ALA A 52 12.18 8.56 -14.97
N LEU A 53 11.11 8.59 -15.76
CA LEU A 53 11.03 7.89 -17.05
C LEU A 53 12.02 8.46 -18.06
N LEU A 54 12.19 9.79 -18.08
CA LEU A 54 13.16 10.46 -18.94
C LEU A 54 14.59 10.05 -18.58
N LEU A 55 14.90 9.97 -17.28
CA LEU A 55 16.26 9.67 -16.79
C LEU A 55 16.61 8.18 -16.83
N PHE A 56 15.67 7.29 -16.50
CA PHE A 56 15.94 5.87 -16.26
C PHE A 56 15.20 4.93 -17.22
N GLY A 57 14.42 5.46 -18.17
CA GLY A 57 13.60 4.67 -19.06
C GLY A 57 12.52 3.87 -18.31
N LYS A 58 12.09 2.74 -18.87
CA LYS A 58 11.04 1.87 -18.28
C LYS A 58 11.53 1.00 -17.12
N ASN A 59 12.41 1.52 -16.26
CA ASN A 59 12.90 0.82 -15.08
C ASN A 59 11.98 1.09 -13.87
N TYR A 60 10.85 0.39 -13.80
CA TYR A 60 9.83 0.62 -12.76
C TYR A 60 10.32 0.35 -11.34
N SER A 61 11.34 -0.51 -11.18
CA SER A 61 11.95 -0.75 -9.86
C SER A 61 12.64 0.52 -9.35
N VAL A 62 13.41 1.20 -10.21
CA VAL A 62 14.06 2.48 -9.85
C VAL A 62 13.02 3.59 -9.69
N ILE A 63 12.06 3.70 -10.62
CA ILE A 63 11.02 4.73 -10.56
C ILE A 63 10.19 4.63 -9.27
N SER A 64 9.85 3.42 -8.82
CA SER A 64 9.12 3.21 -7.56
C SER A 64 9.87 3.70 -6.32
N LYS A 65 11.21 3.76 -6.37
CA LYS A 65 12.01 4.30 -5.27
C LYS A 65 12.01 5.83 -5.27
N ILE A 66 11.75 6.46 -6.41
CA ILE A 66 11.62 7.92 -6.56
C ILE A 66 10.21 8.33 -6.15
N VAL A 67 9.20 7.60 -6.61
CA VAL A 67 7.80 7.75 -6.20
C VAL A 67 7.54 6.83 -5.00
N VAL A 68 8.19 7.12 -3.86
CA VAL A 68 8.32 6.24 -2.67
C VAL A 68 7.00 5.65 -2.17
N SER A 69 5.87 6.34 -2.39
CA SER A 69 4.53 5.90 -2.02
C SER A 69 3.93 4.82 -2.93
N LYS A 70 4.59 4.48 -4.05
CA LYS A 70 4.07 3.62 -5.11
C LYS A 70 5.00 2.45 -5.37
N THR A 71 4.41 1.27 -5.47
CA THR A 71 5.10 0.04 -5.88
C THR A 71 5.36 0.02 -7.39
N PRO A 72 6.33 -0.77 -7.88
CA PRO A 72 6.59 -0.91 -9.32
C PRO A 72 5.34 -1.28 -10.14
N ALA A 73 4.47 -2.12 -9.59
CA ALA A 73 3.21 -2.52 -10.22
C ALA A 73 2.24 -1.33 -10.38
N GLN A 74 2.13 -0.49 -9.35
CA GLN A 74 1.31 0.73 -9.41
C GLN A 74 1.86 1.73 -10.43
N VAL A 75 3.17 1.91 -10.50
CA VAL A 75 3.84 2.77 -11.51
C VAL A 75 3.51 2.28 -12.92
N TYR A 76 3.66 0.98 -13.19
CA TYR A 76 3.31 0.39 -14.48
C TYR A 76 1.83 0.61 -14.84
N GLN A 77 0.93 0.39 -13.89
CA GLN A 77 -0.50 0.57 -14.11
C GLN A 77 -0.86 2.03 -14.41
N ARG A 78 -0.25 2.99 -13.69
CA ARG A 78 -0.45 4.43 -13.92
C ARG A 78 0.00 4.84 -15.31
N LEU A 79 1.18 4.41 -15.74
CA LEU A 79 1.72 4.69 -17.06
C LEU A 79 0.82 4.20 -18.20
N ARG A 80 0.21 3.01 -18.05
CA ARG A 80 -0.76 2.52 -19.03
C ARG A 80 -2.02 3.36 -19.06
N TYR A 81 -2.50 3.80 -17.89
CA TYR A 81 -3.67 4.66 -17.79
C TYR A 81 -3.44 6.03 -18.45
N LEU A 82 -2.30 6.68 -18.16
CA LEU A 82 -1.96 8.00 -18.73
C LEU A 82 -1.84 7.94 -20.26
N LYS A 83 -1.16 6.91 -20.80
CA LYS A 83 -1.08 6.72 -22.27
C LYS A 83 -2.43 6.52 -22.93
N GLY A 84 -3.35 5.82 -22.26
CA GLY A 84 -4.72 5.68 -22.73
C GLY A 84 -5.47 7.01 -22.73
N LYS A 85 -5.22 7.87 -21.72
CA LYS A 85 -5.81 9.21 -21.64
C LYS A 85 -5.25 10.15 -22.69
N ASP A 86 -3.94 10.15 -22.93
CA ASP A 86 -3.29 10.98 -23.95
C ASP A 86 -3.78 10.61 -25.36
N SER A 87 -4.00 9.32 -25.64
CA SER A 87 -4.59 8.89 -26.92
C SER A 87 -6.04 9.35 -27.10
N ILE A 88 -6.79 9.51 -26.00
CA ILE A 88 -8.17 10.02 -26.05
C ILE A 88 -8.16 11.54 -26.25
N LEU A 89 -7.31 12.28 -25.51
CA LEU A 89 -7.21 13.74 -25.61
C LEU A 89 -6.66 14.22 -26.96
N GLN A 90 -5.77 13.46 -27.62
CA GLN A 90 -5.32 13.78 -28.97
C GLN A 90 -6.42 13.67 -30.03
N THR A 91 -7.47 12.89 -29.77
CA THR A 91 -8.62 12.74 -30.68
C THR A 91 -9.60 13.92 -30.56
N GLU A 92 -9.66 14.58 -29.41
CA GLU A 92 -10.57 15.72 -29.14
C GLU A 92 -10.03 17.06 -29.67
N LEU A 93 -8.73 17.17 -29.95
CA LEU A 93 -8.08 18.38 -30.50
C LEU A 93 -8.00 18.40 -32.04
N GLN A 94 -8.64 17.47 -32.73
CA GLN A 94 -8.70 17.41 -34.21
C GLN A 94 -10.01 17.93 -34.81
N TYR A 95 -10.87 18.58 -34.01
CA TYR A 95 -12.14 19.18 -34.43
C TYR A 95 -12.24 20.67 -34.10
N GLU A 96 -11.22 21.45 -34.45
CA GLU A 96 -11.31 22.90 -34.69
C GLU A 96 -11.03 23.19 -36.16
#